data_AF-A0A349UNU7-F1
#
_entry.id   AF-A0A349UNU7-F1
#
_cell.length_a   1.000
_cell.length_b   1.000
_cell.length_c   1.000
_cell.angle_alpha   90.00
_cell.angle_beta   90.00
_cell.angle_gamma   90.00
#
_symmetry.space_group_name_H-M   'P 1'
#
loop_
_entity.id
_entity.type
_entity.pdbx_description
1 polymer ?
#
loop_
_entity_poly.entity_id
_entity_poly.type
_entity_poly.pdbx_seq_one_letter_code
_entity_poly.pdbx_strand_id
1 'polypeptide(L)' 'MLHMFSLSDDELEALDEILQRELESTRMESRRTRLTDYRERVHHRMDVIRHLLDVISDARHHAGV' A
#
# COMPACT_ATOMS: atom_id res chain seq x y z
N MET A 1 15.46 -18.36 -12.14
CA MET A 1 15.13 -17.07 -12.77
C MET A 1 13.99 -16.45 -11.99
N LEU A 2 14.25 -15.40 -11.21
CA LEU A 2 13.17 -14.53 -10.74
C LEU A 2 12.78 -13.67 -11.93
N HIS A 3 11.59 -13.90 -12.50
CA HIS A 3 11.00 -12.97 -13.44
C HIS A 3 10.81 -11.66 -12.68
N MET A 4 11.63 -10.66 -12.99
CA MET A 4 11.44 -9.30 -12.50
C MET A 4 10.20 -8.78 -13.24
N PHE A 5 9.02 -8.96 -12.63
CA PHE A 5 7.78 -8.39 -13.13
C PHE A 5 7.93 -6.86 -13.09
N SER A 6 8.09 -6.26 -14.26
CA SER A 6 7.94 -4.81 -14.42
C SER A 6 6.46 -4.56 -14.64
N LEU A 7 5.84 -3.83 -13.73
CA LEU A 7 4.49 -3.31 -13.95
C LEU A 7 4.54 -2.20 -15.00
N SER A 8 3.50 -2.08 -15.81
CA SER A 8 3.28 -0.90 -16.65
C SER A 8 2.86 0.31 -15.82
N ASP A 9 2.89 1.51 -16.41
CA ASP A 9 2.42 2.73 -15.74
C ASP A 9 0.94 2.63 -15.36
N ASP A 10 0.09 2.08 -16.23
CA ASP A 10 -1.33 1.85 -15.95
C ASP A 10 -1.53 0.85 -14.79
N GLU A 11 -0.69 -0.17 -14.70
CA GLU A 11 -0.71 -1.15 -13.61
C GLU A 11 -0.22 -0.53 -12.29
N LEU A 12 0.77 0.37 -12.34
CA LEU A 12 1.24 1.13 -11.19
C LEU A 12 0.19 2.13 -10.69
N GLU A 13 -0.51 2.83 -11.60
CA GLU A 13 -1.60 3.74 -11.27
C GLU A 13 -2.77 2.98 -10.63
N ALA A 14 -3.18 1.86 -11.23
CA ALA A 14 -4.23 1.02 -10.66
C ALA A 14 -3.85 0.48 -9.26
N LEU A 15 -2.59 0.11 -9.07
CA LEU A 15 -2.09 -0.38 -7.79
C LEU A 15 -2.04 0.73 -6.73
N ASP A 16 -1.62 1.94 -7.09
CA ASP A 16 -1.66 3.12 -6.21
C ASP A 16 -3.10 3.40 -5.74
N GLU A 17 -4.07 3.44 -6.66
CA GLU A 17 -5.47 3.65 -6.31
C GLU A 17 -6.00 2.58 -5.34
N ILE A 18 -5.70 1.30 -5.60
CA ILE A 18 -6.14 0.19 -4.75
C ILE A 18 -5.54 0.32 -3.35
N LEU A 19 -4.24 0.59 -3.26
CA LEU A 19 -3.54 0.72 -1.97
C LEU A 19 -4.01 1.95 -1.18
N GLN A 20 -4.30 3.06 -1.84
CA GLN A 20 -4.88 4.24 -1.18
C GLN A 20 -6.26 3.96 -0.59
N ARG A 21 -7.14 3.27 -1.34
CA ARG A 21 -8.46 2.85 -0.84
C ARG A 21 -8.34 1.88 0.32
N GLU A 22 -7.44 0.91 0.24
CA GLU A 22 -7.20 -0.04 1.32
C GLU A 22 -6.63 0.65 2.57
N LEU A 23 -5.75 1.65 2.40
CA LEU A 23 -5.24 2.45 3.51
C LEU A 23 -6.36 3.23 4.20
N GLU A 24 -7.27 3.83 3.44
CA GLU A 24 -8.43 4.54 4.00
C GLU A 24 -9.36 3.58 4.76
N SER A 25 -9.68 2.43 4.17
CA SER A 25 -10.45 1.36 4.81
C SER A 25 -9.80 0.92 6.13
N THR A 26 -8.49 0.68 6.12
CA THR A 26 -7.72 0.25 7.29
C THR A 26 -7.66 1.34 8.37
N ARG A 27 -7.60 2.63 7.99
CA ARG A 27 -7.71 3.76 8.93
C ARG A 27 -9.06 3.78 9.63
N MET A 28 -10.14 3.54 8.89
CA MET A 28 -11.50 3.48 9.45
C MET A 28 -11.66 2.27 10.38
N GLU A 29 -11.09 1.12 10.03
CA GLU A 29 -11.04 -0.08 10.86
C GLU A 29 -10.27 0.16 12.18
N SER A 30 -9.11 0.82 12.12
CA SER A 30 -8.29 1.17 13.30
C SER A 30 -9.04 2.06 14.28
N ARG A 31 -9.84 3.01 13.77
CA ARG A 31 -10.68 3.91 14.58
C ARG A 31 -11.84 3.19 15.26
N ARG A 32 -12.37 2.14 14.63
CA ARG A 32 -13.52 1.37 15.14
C ARG A 32 -13.11 0.24 16.08
N THR A 33 -11.89 -0.25 15.97
CA THR A 33 -11.36 -1.35 16.77
C THR A 33 -11.08 -0.92 18.21
N ARG A 34 -11.64 -1.67 19.18
CA ARG A 34 -11.37 -1.48 20.62
C ARG A 34 -10.39 -2.49 21.21
N LEU A 35 -10.18 -3.63 20.55
CA LEU A 35 -9.27 -4.69 21.00
C LEU A 35 -7.82 -4.33 20.63
N THR A 36 -6.95 -4.23 21.63
CA THR A 36 -5.54 -3.83 21.45
C THR A 36 -4.79 -4.72 20.47
N ASP A 37 -4.84 -6.05 20.65
CA ASP A 37 -4.13 -7.00 19.78
C ASP A 37 -4.63 -6.98 18.33
N TYR A 38 -5.91 -6.68 18.12
CA TYR A 38 -6.45 -6.50 16.77
C TYR A 38 -5.97 -5.17 16.18
N ARG A 39 -5.94 -4.12 17.00
CA ARG A 39 -5.46 -2.80 16.60
C ARG A 39 -3.99 -2.86 16.16
N GLU A 40 -3.13 -3.59 16.86
CA GLU A 40 -1.73 -3.77 16.44
C GLU A 40 -1.62 -4.40 15.05
N ARG A 41 -2.44 -5.43 14.76
CA ARG A 41 -2.49 -6.04 13.41
C ARG A 41 -2.98 -5.07 12.35
N VAL A 42 -3.96 -4.23 12.66
CA VAL A 42 -4.45 -3.19 11.76
C VAL A 42 -3.37 -2.13 11.50
N HIS A 43 -2.62 -1.73 12.53
CA HIS A 43 -1.49 -0.79 12.38
C HIS A 43 -0.38 -1.38 11.51
N HIS A 44 -0.03 -2.66 11.74
CA HIS A 44 0.93 -3.35 10.89
C HIS A 44 0.50 -3.39 9.42
N ARG A 45 -0.79 -3.67 9.14
CA ARG A 45 -1.35 -3.57 7.77
C ARG A 45 -1.19 -2.17 7.18
N MET A 46 -1.45 -1.12 7.96
CA MET A 46 -1.26 0.26 7.50
C MET A 46 0.21 0.54 7.12
N ASP A 47 1.16 0.03 7.90
CA ASP A 47 2.59 0.23 7.65
C ASP A 47 3.05 -0.51 6.40
N VAL A 48 2.57 -1.73 6.18
CA VAL A 48 2.82 -2.48 4.93
C VAL A 48 2.26 -1.73 3.72
N ILE A 49 1.01 -1.22 3.80
CA ILE A 49 0.40 -0.47 2.69
C ILE A 49 1.20 0.80 2.38
N ARG A 50 1.64 1.54 3.41
CA ARG A 50 2.50 2.72 3.22
C ARG A 50 3.81 2.36 2.54
N HIS A 51 4.46 1.28 2.99
CA HIS A 51 5.70 0.83 2.38
C HIS A 51 5.52 0.48 0.89
N LEU A 52 4.40 -0.16 0.52
CA LEU A 52 4.10 -0.45 -0.88
C LEU A 52 3.86 0.82 -1.71
N LEU A 53 3.18 1.82 -1.14
CA LEU A 53 2.99 3.13 -1.78
C LEU A 53 4.32 3.84 -2.00
N ASP A 54 5.23 3.80 -1.02
CA ASP A 54 6.59 4.36 -1.16
C ASP A 54 7.36 3.66 -2.29
N VAL A 55 7.30 2.33 -2.37
CA VAL A 55 7.92 1.55 -3.46
C VAL A 55 7.36 1.93 -4.83
N ILE A 56 6.05 2.14 -4.94
CA ILE A 56 5.42 2.60 -6.21
C ILE A 56 5.86 4.01 -6.55
N SER A 57 5.90 4.92 -5.58
CA SER A 57 6.40 6.28 -5.76
C SER A 57 7.84 6.28 -6.25
N ASP A 58 8.70 5.46 -5.67
CA ASP A 58 10.09 5.31 -6.09
C ASP A 58 10.19 4.72 -7.50
N ALA A 59 9.39 3.70 -7.82
CA ALA A 59 9.35 3.12 -9.17
C ALA A 59 8.98 4.16 -10.23
N ARG A 60 8.03 5.05 -9.94
CA ARG A 60 7.64 6.15 -10.84
C ARG A 60 8.75 7.19 -11.02
N HIS A 61 9.43 7.57 -9.94
CA HIS A 61 10.56 8.52 -10.02
C HIS A 61 11.75 7.97 -10.82
N HIS A 62 12.03 6.67 -10.71
CA HIS A 62 13.12 6.03 -11.48
C HIS A 62 12.75 5.77 -12.94
N ALA A 63 11.45 5.72 -13.28
CA ALA A 63 10.96 5.60 -14.64
C ALA A 63 11.08 6.90 -15.47
N GLY A 64 11.47 8.02 -14.85
CA GLY A 64 11.78 9.27 -15.57
C GLY A 64 10.56 10.11 -15.93
N VAL A 65 9.58 10.22 -15.03
CA VAL A 65 8.48 11.21 -15.08
C VAL A 65 8.60 12.15 -13.88
#